data_AF-A0A524MQF6-F1
#
_entry.id   AF-A0A524MQF6-F1
#
_cell.length_a   1.000
_cell.length_b   1.000
_cell.length_c   1.000
_cell.angle_alpha   90.00
_cell.angle_beta   90.00
_cell.angle_gamma   90.00
#
_symmetry.space_group_name_H-M   'P 1'
#
loop_
_entity.id
_entity.type
_entity.pdbx_description
1 polymer ?
#
loop_
_entity_poly.entity_id
_entity_poly.type
_entity_poly.pdbx_seq_one_letter_code
_entity_poly.pdbx_strand_id
1 'polypeptide(L)'
;MRWGKPGWPIKQNVRNISNGENVQCAVDDVKRSLTQIFGDGEGSYPEGAYLDMVLCHTLQSTEEVDVLYQGLETPLDPDKNFGALVALRDLRDGTNHTGMNPKKEKLIKHIGFSGHTNPPAMMDMIQRDEFGILDGMLVAINANDKTKMNMQHNVIPIAEAKGLGIIGMKVFADAAMYGKEPRFSRTPADVFRKVGTPELPSKSLIEYALTTQGVHTIIIGIGHIDEDPQKCQLVQNYIAAQIEPEGLSLEERRKIEETTKTLRPESNYFMTFNKVGLSGPRGPKLVENIVTWQSAVAGDDPISHYEVYVNDELVGKVEHQPQILKSKPFLFDLEKPDSKIMITAVDKAGNRATSKIP
;
A
#
# COMPACT_ATOMS: atom_id res chain seq x y z
N MET A 1 2.10 -15.65 -0.31
CA MET A 1 3.53 -16.03 -0.32
C MET A 1 4.45 -14.88 -0.73
N ARG A 2 5.71 -14.86 -0.27
CA ARG A 2 6.81 -13.91 -0.59
C ARG A 2 7.92 -14.54 -1.42
N TRP A 3 8.06 -15.85 -1.35
CA TRP A 3 9.05 -16.62 -2.11
C TRP A 3 8.43 -17.20 -3.37
N GLY A 4 9.17 -17.11 -4.49
CA GLY A 4 8.78 -17.67 -5.79
C GLY A 4 9.13 -19.15 -5.94
N LYS A 5 10.06 -19.67 -5.13
CA LYS A 5 10.52 -21.07 -5.13
C LYS A 5 10.36 -21.73 -3.75
N PRO A 6 9.95 -23.01 -3.68
CA PRO A 6 9.93 -23.79 -2.44
C PRO A 6 11.30 -23.93 -1.74
N GLY A 7 11.30 -24.42 -0.50
CA GLY A 7 12.54 -24.71 0.25
C GLY A 7 13.27 -23.46 0.78
N TRP A 8 12.53 -22.37 0.99
CA TRP A 8 13.08 -21.07 1.39
C TRP A 8 13.53 -21.03 2.86
N PRO A 9 14.54 -20.22 3.20
CA PRO A 9 14.99 -20.05 4.58
C PRO A 9 14.01 -19.21 5.39
N ILE A 10 13.84 -19.55 6.67
CA ILE A 10 13.12 -18.68 7.61
C ILE A 10 13.93 -17.40 7.80
N LYS A 11 13.30 -16.25 7.53
CA LYS A 11 13.88 -14.93 7.76
C LYS A 11 13.06 -14.18 8.81
N GLN A 12 13.76 -13.46 9.68
CA GLN A 12 13.13 -12.59 10.68
C GLN A 12 12.27 -11.53 9.97
N ASN A 13 11.12 -11.19 10.55
CA ASN A 13 10.18 -10.19 10.03
C ASN A 13 9.63 -10.47 8.61
N VAL A 14 9.81 -11.69 8.08
CA VAL A 14 9.26 -12.09 6.77
C VAL A 14 8.11 -13.06 6.98
N ARG A 15 6.88 -12.58 6.76
CA ARG A 15 5.71 -13.45 6.75
C ARG A 15 5.56 -14.13 5.39
N ASN A 16 5.63 -15.45 5.37
CA ASN A 16 5.39 -16.25 4.17
C ASN A 16 4.32 -17.31 4.41
N ILE A 17 3.06 -16.96 4.16
CA ILE A 17 1.89 -17.81 4.46
C ILE A 17 0.99 -17.90 3.22
N SER A 18 0.33 -19.04 3.07
CA SER A 18 -0.82 -19.26 2.20
C SER A 18 -1.98 -19.87 3.00
N ASN A 19 -3.21 -19.67 2.53
CA ASN A 19 -4.40 -20.35 3.03
C ASN A 19 -4.68 -21.67 2.29
N GLY A 20 -3.90 -21.98 1.24
CA GLY A 20 -4.06 -23.19 0.46
C GLY A 20 -3.33 -24.38 1.08
N GLU A 21 -3.99 -25.53 1.08
CA GLU A 21 -3.33 -26.80 1.37
C GLU A 21 -2.27 -27.08 0.29
N ASN A 22 -1.10 -27.62 0.70
CA ASN A 22 0.01 -27.99 -0.20
C ASN A 22 0.65 -26.85 -1.02
N VAL A 23 0.42 -25.58 -0.67
CA VAL A 23 1.10 -24.43 -1.30
C VAL A 23 2.49 -24.23 -0.69
N GLN A 24 3.54 -24.23 -1.51
CA GLN A 24 4.92 -24.07 -1.04
C GLN A 24 5.56 -22.74 -1.48
N CYS A 25 5.06 -22.14 -2.57
CA CYS A 25 5.54 -20.88 -3.12
C CYS A 25 4.43 -20.05 -3.78
N ALA A 26 4.78 -18.85 -4.25
CA ALA A 26 3.84 -17.95 -4.94
C ALA A 26 3.27 -18.55 -6.24
N VAL A 27 4.06 -19.35 -6.97
CA VAL A 27 3.60 -19.99 -8.22
C VAL A 27 2.51 -21.03 -7.94
N ASP A 28 2.65 -21.80 -6.86
CA ASP A 28 1.62 -22.75 -6.42
C ASP A 28 0.32 -22.02 -6.06
N ASP A 29 0.42 -20.87 -5.38
CA ASP A 29 -0.74 -20.05 -5.03
C ASP A 29 -1.50 -19.57 -6.28
N VAL A 30 -0.78 -19.10 -7.31
CA VAL A 30 -1.40 -18.67 -8.58
C VAL A 30 -2.10 -19.83 -9.27
N LYS A 31 -1.43 -20.98 -9.39
CA LYS A 31 -2.01 -22.16 -10.03
C LYS A 31 -3.22 -22.68 -9.26
N ARG A 32 -3.15 -22.74 -7.93
CA ARG A 32 -4.28 -23.11 -7.06
C ARG A 32 -5.45 -22.13 -7.23
N SER A 33 -5.19 -20.83 -7.35
CA SER A 33 -6.26 -19.87 -7.63
C SER A 33 -6.94 -20.14 -8.97
N LEU A 34 -6.18 -20.47 -10.02
CA LEU A 34 -6.75 -20.83 -11.31
C LEU A 34 -7.61 -22.09 -11.26
N THR A 35 -7.18 -23.14 -10.54
CA THR A 35 -7.97 -24.36 -10.38
C THR A 35 -9.27 -24.09 -9.64
N GLN A 36 -9.27 -23.22 -8.62
CA GLN A 36 -10.47 -22.90 -7.86
C GLN A 36 -11.45 -22.00 -8.59
N ILE A 37 -10.95 -21.05 -9.41
CA ILE A 37 -11.80 -20.06 -10.08
C ILE A 37 -12.33 -20.60 -11.41
N PHE A 38 -11.51 -21.31 -12.17
CA PHE A 38 -11.83 -21.72 -13.55
C PHE A 38 -11.84 -23.24 -13.74
N GLY A 39 -11.35 -24.01 -12.78
CA GLY A 39 -11.03 -25.42 -12.95
C GLY A 39 -11.78 -26.35 -12.00
N ASP A 40 -11.11 -27.45 -11.64
CA ASP A 40 -11.65 -28.53 -10.79
C ASP A 40 -11.32 -28.37 -9.31
N GLY A 41 -10.51 -27.39 -8.93
CA GLY A 41 -9.99 -27.22 -7.57
C GLY A 41 -8.89 -28.22 -7.16
N GLU A 42 -8.57 -29.22 -7.99
CA GLU A 42 -7.65 -30.33 -7.67
C GLU A 42 -6.35 -30.30 -8.48
N GLY A 43 -6.23 -29.42 -9.48
CA GLY A 43 -4.97 -29.25 -10.23
C GLY A 43 -5.15 -28.87 -11.69
N SER A 44 -6.37 -29.00 -12.21
CA SER A 44 -6.69 -28.67 -13.60
C SER A 44 -7.34 -27.30 -13.71
N TYR A 45 -7.02 -26.59 -14.79
CA TYR A 45 -7.71 -25.39 -15.26
C TYR A 45 -7.66 -25.36 -16.79
N PRO A 46 -8.64 -24.76 -17.46
CA PRO A 46 -8.70 -24.74 -18.92
C PRO A 46 -7.56 -23.91 -19.53
N GLU A 47 -7.14 -24.27 -20.75
CA GLU A 47 -6.20 -23.48 -21.54
C GLU A 47 -6.76 -22.06 -21.76
N GLY A 48 -5.89 -21.05 -21.62
CA GLY A 48 -6.28 -19.65 -21.70
C GLY A 48 -6.85 -19.06 -20.41
N ALA A 49 -6.97 -19.83 -19.32
CA ALA A 49 -7.29 -19.28 -18.01
C ALA A 49 -6.15 -18.38 -17.49
N TYR A 50 -6.50 -17.20 -16.97
CA TYR A 50 -5.55 -16.26 -16.40
C TYR A 50 -6.20 -15.44 -15.27
N LEU A 51 -5.37 -14.87 -14.39
CA LEU A 51 -5.79 -13.90 -13.38
C LEU A 51 -5.48 -12.49 -13.88
N ASP A 52 -6.46 -11.57 -13.86
CA ASP A 52 -6.22 -10.19 -14.30
C ASP A 52 -5.16 -9.50 -13.42
N MET A 53 -5.17 -9.72 -12.10
CA MET A 53 -4.15 -9.15 -11.22
C MET A 53 -3.83 -10.07 -10.04
N VAL A 54 -2.54 -10.21 -9.73
CA VAL A 54 -2.05 -10.91 -8.53
C VAL A 54 -1.35 -9.92 -7.61
N LEU A 55 -1.80 -9.86 -6.35
CA LEU A 55 -1.24 -8.97 -5.33
C LEU A 55 -0.39 -9.74 -4.33
N CYS A 56 0.84 -9.31 -4.12
CA CYS A 56 1.65 -9.73 -2.98
C CYS A 56 0.99 -9.25 -1.67
N HIS A 57 0.30 -10.17 -0.98
CA HIS A 57 -0.60 -9.86 0.14
C HIS A 57 -0.04 -10.35 1.48
N THR A 58 -0.06 -9.58 2.58
CA THR A 58 -0.04 -8.09 2.69
C THR A 58 1.31 -7.68 3.23
N LEU A 59 1.90 -6.59 2.72
CA LEU A 59 3.18 -6.09 3.21
C LEU A 59 3.09 -5.60 4.65
N GLN A 60 3.99 -6.09 5.50
CA GLN A 60 4.08 -5.70 6.92
C GLN A 60 5.44 -5.13 7.31
N SER A 61 6.50 -5.38 6.53
CA SER A 61 7.88 -5.02 6.84
C SER A 61 8.69 -4.74 5.58
N THR A 62 9.83 -4.07 5.73
CA THR A 62 10.81 -3.86 4.65
C THR A 62 11.53 -5.15 4.28
N GLU A 63 11.72 -6.07 5.22
CA GLU A 63 12.35 -7.37 5.00
C GLU A 63 11.52 -8.27 4.08
N GLU A 64 10.18 -8.12 4.10
CA GLU A 64 9.32 -8.74 3.09
C GLU A 64 9.57 -8.18 1.69
N VAL A 65 9.83 -6.87 1.56
CA VAL A 65 10.18 -6.23 0.30
C VAL A 65 11.53 -6.76 -0.20
N ASP A 66 12.52 -6.88 0.68
CA ASP A 66 13.83 -7.47 0.35
C ASP A 66 13.69 -8.88 -0.25
N VAL A 67 12.84 -9.72 0.35
CA VAL A 67 12.57 -11.06 -0.17
C VAL A 67 11.86 -10.99 -1.50
N LEU A 68 10.83 -10.15 -1.66
CA LEU A 68 10.05 -10.05 -2.89
C LEU A 68 10.90 -9.69 -4.10
N TYR A 69 11.87 -8.79 -3.93
CA TYR A 69 12.78 -8.33 -4.98
C TYR A 69 14.00 -9.24 -5.22
N GLN A 70 14.24 -10.25 -4.38
CA GLN A 70 15.35 -11.18 -4.56
C GLN A 70 15.26 -11.90 -5.92
N GLY A 71 16.33 -11.89 -6.71
CA GLY A 71 16.37 -12.43 -8.07
C GLY A 71 15.83 -11.48 -9.15
N LEU A 72 15.24 -10.34 -8.76
CA LEU A 72 14.93 -9.23 -9.66
C LEU A 72 16.04 -8.17 -9.60
N GLU A 73 16.41 -7.76 -8.38
CA GLU A 73 17.50 -6.79 -8.13
C GLU A 73 18.88 -7.44 -7.94
N THR A 74 18.89 -8.71 -7.56
CA THR A 74 20.11 -9.52 -7.44
C THR A 74 20.21 -10.48 -8.62
N PRO A 75 21.41 -10.96 -8.98
CA PRO A 75 21.55 -12.00 -9.99
C PRO A 75 20.61 -13.19 -9.71
N LEU A 76 19.83 -13.57 -10.71
CA LEU A 76 18.92 -14.71 -10.61
C LEU A 76 19.73 -16.01 -10.68
N ASP A 77 19.56 -16.85 -9.66
CA ASP A 77 20.12 -18.19 -9.58
C ASP A 77 18.94 -19.17 -9.46
N PRO A 78 18.55 -19.86 -10.54
CA PRO A 78 17.43 -20.80 -10.54
C PRO A 78 17.60 -21.96 -9.56
N ASP A 79 18.83 -22.27 -9.13
CA ASP A 79 19.10 -23.33 -8.17
C ASP A 79 18.86 -22.88 -6.72
N LYS A 80 18.93 -21.57 -6.45
CA LYS A 80 18.64 -20.96 -5.13
C LYS A 80 17.20 -20.45 -5.01
N ASN A 81 16.83 -19.98 -3.82
CA ASN A 81 15.57 -19.28 -3.61
C ASN A 81 15.61 -17.85 -4.16
N PHE A 82 14.45 -17.40 -4.64
CA PHE A 82 14.21 -16.05 -5.13
C PHE A 82 12.80 -15.59 -4.75
N GLY A 83 12.59 -14.28 -4.82
CA GLY A 83 11.35 -13.61 -4.46
C GLY A 83 10.19 -13.94 -5.39
N ALA A 84 8.99 -13.65 -4.93
CA ALA A 84 7.78 -13.88 -5.72
C ALA A 84 7.77 -13.04 -7.00
N LEU A 85 8.28 -11.80 -6.99
CA LEU A 85 8.16 -10.88 -8.13
C LEU A 85 8.78 -11.44 -9.42
N VAL A 86 9.99 -12.00 -9.35
CA VAL A 86 10.65 -12.57 -10.52
C VAL A 86 9.92 -13.80 -11.07
N ALA A 87 9.29 -14.60 -10.20
CA ALA A 87 8.49 -15.76 -10.59
C ALA A 87 7.12 -15.35 -11.17
N LEU A 88 6.47 -14.34 -10.59
CA LEU A 88 5.23 -13.79 -11.13
C LEU A 88 5.46 -13.13 -12.49
N ARG A 89 6.64 -12.51 -12.71
CA ARG A 89 7.04 -12.00 -14.03
C ARG A 89 7.06 -13.10 -15.09
N ASP A 90 7.61 -14.27 -14.77
CA ASP A 90 7.59 -15.41 -15.69
C ASP A 90 6.17 -15.83 -16.07
N LEU A 91 5.24 -15.82 -15.09
CA LEU A 91 3.83 -16.15 -15.32
C LEU A 91 3.05 -15.04 -16.06
N ARG A 92 3.49 -13.79 -15.97
CA ARG A 92 2.91 -12.66 -16.72
C ARG A 92 3.38 -12.68 -18.18
N ASP A 93 4.69 -12.82 -18.36
CA ASP A 93 5.33 -12.64 -19.65
C ASP A 93 5.34 -13.94 -20.48
N GLY A 94 5.02 -15.08 -19.88
CA GLY A 94 5.12 -16.39 -20.53
C GLY A 94 6.56 -16.82 -20.77
N THR A 95 7.43 -16.51 -19.80
CA THR A 95 8.86 -16.87 -19.84
C THR A 95 9.15 -17.92 -18.76
N ASN A 96 10.40 -18.35 -18.66
CA ASN A 96 10.83 -19.35 -17.67
C ASN A 96 12.25 -19.07 -17.17
N HIS A 97 12.55 -17.82 -16.84
CA HIS A 97 13.89 -17.46 -16.34
C HIS A 97 14.17 -18.10 -14.98
N THR A 98 13.13 -18.30 -14.18
CA THR A 98 13.21 -18.85 -12.82
C THR A 98 13.18 -20.38 -12.77
N GLY A 99 12.80 -21.05 -13.86
CA GLY A 99 12.53 -22.48 -13.88
C GLY A 99 11.14 -22.90 -13.37
N MET A 100 10.34 -21.96 -12.82
CA MET A 100 9.04 -22.26 -12.20
C MET A 100 7.85 -22.25 -13.18
N ASN A 101 8.09 -21.86 -14.44
CA ASN A 101 7.08 -21.84 -15.52
C ASN A 101 7.56 -22.65 -16.75
N PRO A 102 7.80 -23.97 -16.63
CA PRO A 102 8.40 -24.77 -17.70
C PRO A 102 7.55 -24.81 -18.99
N LYS A 103 6.24 -24.63 -18.85
CA LYS A 103 5.28 -24.57 -19.97
C LYS A 103 5.18 -23.17 -20.60
N LYS A 104 5.84 -22.15 -20.04
CA LYS A 104 5.81 -20.75 -20.52
C LYS A 104 4.39 -20.20 -20.61
N GLU A 105 3.56 -20.55 -19.64
CA GLU A 105 2.17 -20.15 -19.56
C GLU A 105 2.05 -18.66 -19.22
N LYS A 106 1.06 -17.99 -19.80
CA LYS A 106 0.69 -16.60 -19.46
C LYS A 106 -0.53 -16.62 -18.54
N LEU A 107 -0.27 -16.80 -17.25
CA LEU A 107 -1.29 -17.04 -16.23
C LEU A 107 -1.73 -15.76 -15.49
N ILE A 108 -1.03 -14.65 -15.68
CA ILE A 108 -1.27 -13.37 -14.98
C ILE A 108 -1.21 -12.24 -16.00
N LYS A 109 -2.04 -11.20 -15.85
CA LYS A 109 -1.87 -9.95 -16.63
C LYS A 109 -1.12 -8.86 -15.86
N HIS A 110 -1.48 -8.63 -14.60
CA HIS A 110 -0.93 -7.56 -13.79
C HIS A 110 -0.37 -8.06 -12.46
N ILE A 111 0.71 -7.44 -12.00
CA ILE A 111 1.35 -7.75 -10.71
C ILE A 111 1.26 -6.53 -9.83
N GLY A 112 0.87 -6.72 -8.57
CA GLY A 112 0.80 -5.63 -7.61
C GLY A 112 1.10 -6.08 -6.20
N PHE A 113 0.80 -5.21 -5.25
CA PHE A 113 0.93 -5.52 -3.83
C PHE A 113 -0.22 -4.94 -3.03
N SER A 114 -0.30 -5.33 -1.76
CA SER A 114 -1.30 -4.77 -0.85
C SER A 114 -0.72 -4.54 0.54
N GLY A 115 -1.31 -3.62 1.29
CA GLY A 115 -0.84 -3.32 2.63
C GLY A 115 -1.91 -2.67 3.51
N HIS A 116 -1.84 -3.01 4.80
CA HIS A 116 -2.76 -2.49 5.80
C HIS A 116 -2.10 -1.47 6.73
N THR A 117 -0.80 -1.60 7.02
CA THR A 117 -0.27 -1.06 8.29
C THR A 117 1.01 -0.25 8.19
N ASN A 118 1.87 -0.50 7.20
CA ASN A 118 3.24 0.00 7.19
C ASN A 118 3.49 0.84 5.93
N PRO A 119 3.10 2.13 5.92
CA PRO A 119 3.38 3.02 4.79
C PRO A 119 4.87 3.02 4.39
N PRO A 120 5.87 3.07 5.30
CA PRO A 120 7.28 3.02 4.91
C PRO A 120 7.67 1.80 4.08
N ALA A 121 7.21 0.60 4.44
CA ALA A 121 7.47 -0.62 3.67
C ALA A 121 6.75 -0.59 2.31
N MET A 122 5.55 -0.04 2.26
CA MET A 122 4.81 0.10 1.00
C MET A 122 5.43 1.16 0.07
N MET A 123 5.93 2.26 0.63
CA MET A 123 6.72 3.25 -0.11
C MET A 123 8.00 2.61 -0.64
N ASP A 124 8.71 1.83 0.19
CA ASP A 124 9.90 1.08 -0.23
C ASP A 124 9.61 0.14 -1.40
N MET A 125 8.50 -0.59 -1.33
CA MET A 125 8.05 -1.48 -2.41
C MET A 125 7.93 -0.74 -3.75
N ILE A 126 7.34 0.45 -3.78
CA ILE A 126 7.17 1.24 -5.03
C ILE A 126 8.50 1.84 -5.47
N GLN A 127 9.25 2.42 -4.53
CA GLN A 127 10.48 3.16 -4.82
C GLN A 127 11.62 2.27 -5.31
N ARG A 128 11.53 0.95 -5.09
CA ARG A 128 12.48 -0.06 -5.58
C ARG A 128 12.16 -0.59 -6.97
N ASP A 129 10.98 -0.30 -7.50
CA ASP A 129 10.56 -0.83 -8.80
C ASP A 129 11.23 -0.08 -9.96
N GLU A 130 12.51 -0.35 -10.18
CA GLU A 130 13.28 0.09 -11.35
C GLU A 130 12.87 -0.66 -12.63
N PHE A 131 12.09 -1.75 -12.48
CA PHE A 131 11.79 -2.71 -13.54
C PHE A 131 10.40 -2.51 -14.17
N GLY A 132 9.57 -1.66 -13.57
CA GLY A 132 8.18 -1.46 -13.99
C GLY A 132 7.36 -2.75 -13.85
N ILE A 133 7.57 -3.50 -12.76
CA ILE A 133 6.83 -4.73 -12.51
C ILE A 133 5.49 -4.50 -11.81
N LEU A 134 5.33 -3.37 -11.11
CA LEU A 134 4.13 -3.09 -10.31
C LEU A 134 3.10 -2.29 -11.10
N ASP A 135 1.92 -2.88 -11.27
CA ASP A 135 0.77 -2.30 -11.97
C ASP A 135 -0.30 -1.77 -11.01
N GLY A 136 -0.35 -2.25 -9.76
CA GLY A 136 -1.42 -1.93 -8.83
C GLY A 136 -1.09 -2.05 -7.35
N MET A 137 -1.83 -1.27 -6.54
CA MET A 137 -1.74 -1.25 -5.09
C MET A 137 -3.13 -1.33 -4.46
N LEU A 138 -3.34 -2.30 -3.58
CA LEU A 138 -4.51 -2.38 -2.70
C LEU A 138 -4.16 -1.87 -1.30
N VAL A 139 -4.76 -0.76 -0.88
CA VAL A 139 -4.38 -0.02 0.35
C VAL A 139 -5.57 0.17 1.28
N ALA A 140 -5.35 0.00 2.58
CA ALA A 140 -6.35 0.36 3.57
C ALA A 140 -6.54 1.88 3.63
N ILE A 141 -7.75 2.36 3.41
CA ILE A 141 -8.09 3.80 3.47
C ILE A 141 -9.54 3.98 3.93
N ASN A 142 -9.73 4.82 4.95
CA ASN A 142 -11.03 5.20 5.50
C ASN A 142 -10.90 6.49 6.33
N ALA A 143 -12.02 6.98 6.86
CA ALA A 143 -12.08 8.24 7.62
C ALA A 143 -11.20 8.29 8.89
N ASN A 144 -10.72 7.14 9.38
CA ASN A 144 -9.83 7.07 10.53
C ASN A 144 -8.36 6.80 10.14
N ASP A 145 -7.98 6.86 8.87
CA ASP A 145 -6.59 6.64 8.42
C ASP A 145 -5.57 7.51 9.20
N LYS A 146 -5.91 8.78 9.48
CA LYS A 146 -5.08 9.73 10.27
C LYS A 146 -4.94 9.39 11.76
N THR A 147 -5.72 8.44 12.29
CA THR A 147 -5.53 7.99 13.69
C THR A 147 -4.34 7.03 13.84
N LYS A 148 -3.78 6.58 12.71
CA LYS A 148 -2.66 5.66 12.61
C LYS A 148 -1.57 6.27 11.74
N MET A 149 -0.58 5.49 11.34
CA MET A 149 0.41 5.92 10.36
C MET A 149 -0.28 6.09 9.01
N ASN A 150 -0.45 7.34 8.60
CA ASN A 150 -1.34 7.74 7.53
C ASN A 150 -0.90 7.21 6.15
N MET A 151 -1.82 6.63 5.37
CA MET A 151 -1.57 6.20 3.99
C MET A 151 -1.74 7.35 2.97
N GLN A 152 -2.74 8.20 3.18
CA GLN A 152 -3.18 9.26 2.25
C GLN A 152 -2.12 10.32 1.92
N HIS A 153 -1.18 10.59 2.82
CA HIS A 153 -0.08 11.55 2.65
C HIS A 153 1.28 10.88 2.43
N ASN A 154 1.32 9.54 2.43
CA ASN A 154 2.55 8.77 2.31
C ASN A 154 2.53 7.90 1.05
N VAL A 155 2.00 6.69 1.12
CA VAL A 155 2.11 5.73 0.02
C VAL A 155 1.21 6.07 -1.17
N ILE A 156 0.00 6.61 -0.94
CA ILE A 156 -0.98 6.87 -2.01
C ILE A 156 -0.43 7.86 -3.04
N PRO A 157 0.13 9.04 -2.67
CA PRO A 157 0.69 9.97 -3.64
C PRO A 157 1.88 9.40 -4.43
N ILE A 158 2.69 8.51 -3.83
CA ILE A 158 3.80 7.85 -4.52
C ILE A 158 3.28 6.85 -5.55
N ALA A 159 2.26 6.07 -5.19
CA ALA A 159 1.64 5.12 -6.10
C ALA A 159 1.01 5.83 -7.30
N GLU A 160 0.33 6.96 -7.07
CA GLU A 160 -0.31 7.76 -8.11
C GLU A 160 0.74 8.35 -9.05
N ALA A 161 1.79 8.98 -8.51
CA ALA A 161 2.87 9.54 -9.31
C ALA A 161 3.66 8.50 -10.11
N LYS A 162 3.73 7.26 -9.63
CA LYS A 162 4.35 6.13 -10.35
C LYS A 162 3.41 5.52 -11.40
N GLY A 163 2.12 5.85 -11.39
CA GLY A 163 1.12 5.37 -12.34
C GLY A 163 0.49 4.02 -11.99
N LEU A 164 0.46 3.63 -10.71
CA LEU A 164 -0.19 2.39 -10.27
C LEU A 164 -1.70 2.56 -10.21
N GLY A 165 -2.45 1.50 -10.52
CA GLY A 165 -3.86 1.41 -10.18
C GLY A 165 -4.05 1.29 -8.66
N ILE A 166 -4.72 2.26 -8.04
CA ILE A 166 -4.90 2.31 -6.58
C ILE A 166 -6.31 1.90 -6.19
N ILE A 167 -6.40 0.80 -5.45
CA ILE A 167 -7.65 0.22 -4.96
C ILE A 167 -7.71 0.46 -3.45
N GLY A 168 -8.72 1.19 -2.99
CA GLY A 168 -8.99 1.36 -1.56
C GLY A 168 -9.70 0.14 -0.98
N MET A 169 -9.33 -0.26 0.23
CA MET A 169 -10.01 -1.29 1.00
C MET A 169 -10.22 -0.85 2.45
N LYS A 170 -10.94 -1.67 3.21
CA LYS A 170 -11.25 -1.43 4.63
C LYS A 170 -12.01 -0.13 4.88
N VAL A 171 -12.85 0.26 3.92
CA VAL A 171 -13.74 1.44 3.97
C VAL A 171 -14.55 1.48 5.27
N PHE A 172 -15.08 0.33 5.70
CA PHE A 172 -15.84 0.20 6.95
C PHE A 172 -15.07 -0.47 8.10
N ALA A 173 -13.75 -0.60 7.96
CA ALA A 173 -12.89 -1.22 8.97
C ALA A 173 -13.35 -2.62 9.44
N ASP A 174 -13.72 -3.51 8.50
CA ASP A 174 -14.27 -4.84 8.81
C ASP A 174 -15.48 -4.75 9.78
N ALA A 175 -16.35 -3.77 9.49
CA ALA A 175 -17.54 -3.37 10.23
C ALA A 175 -17.29 -2.84 11.67
N ALA A 176 -16.05 -2.64 12.09
CA ALA A 176 -15.74 -2.02 13.38
C ALA A 176 -16.31 -0.59 13.49
N MET A 177 -16.58 0.06 12.35
CA MET A 177 -17.29 1.35 12.30
C MET A 177 -18.78 1.24 12.66
N TYR A 178 -19.37 0.04 12.62
CA TYR A 178 -20.81 -0.18 12.87
C TYR A 178 -21.11 -1.07 14.07
N GLY A 179 -20.11 -1.30 14.94
CA GLY A 179 -20.30 -1.99 16.21
C GLY A 179 -19.85 -3.45 16.21
N LYS A 180 -19.26 -3.95 15.12
CA LYS A 180 -18.48 -5.20 15.20
C LYS A 180 -17.27 -4.98 16.10
N GLU A 181 -16.97 -5.98 16.93
CA GLU A 181 -15.76 -6.00 17.75
C GLU A 181 -14.51 -5.76 16.87
N PRO A 182 -13.56 -4.87 17.26
CA PRO A 182 -12.33 -4.56 16.52
C PRO A 182 -11.34 -5.73 16.42
N ARG A 183 -11.73 -6.80 15.72
CA ARG A 183 -10.92 -7.98 15.42
C ARG A 183 -11.24 -8.50 14.03
N PHE A 184 -10.28 -9.23 13.47
CA PHE A 184 -10.45 -9.90 12.19
C PHE A 184 -11.60 -10.92 12.24
N SER A 185 -12.45 -10.88 11.22
CA SER A 185 -13.42 -11.92 10.93
C SER A 185 -12.71 -13.26 10.67
N ARG A 186 -13.19 -14.34 11.29
CA ARG A 186 -12.64 -15.71 11.21
C ARG A 186 -13.68 -16.75 10.80
N THR A 187 -14.96 -16.46 11.03
CA THR A 187 -16.07 -17.38 10.75
C THR A 187 -17.19 -16.66 10.01
N PRO A 188 -18.09 -17.38 9.32
CA PRO A 188 -19.28 -16.77 8.71
C PRO A 188 -20.16 -16.00 9.69
N ALA A 189 -20.16 -16.36 10.98
CA ALA A 189 -20.91 -15.64 12.01
C ALA A 189 -20.36 -14.24 12.30
N ASP A 190 -19.12 -13.94 11.90
CA ASP A 190 -18.52 -12.61 12.02
C ASP A 190 -19.02 -11.64 10.93
N VAL A 191 -19.77 -12.11 9.92
CA VAL A 191 -20.32 -11.26 8.86
C VAL A 191 -21.33 -10.29 9.45
N PHE A 192 -20.98 -9.02 9.44
CA PHE A 192 -21.85 -7.96 9.91
C PHE A 192 -22.87 -7.58 8.84
N ARG A 193 -24.15 -7.71 9.15
CA ARG A 193 -25.26 -7.58 8.17
C ARG A 193 -25.91 -6.20 8.11
N LYS A 194 -25.39 -5.22 8.84
CA LYS A 194 -25.95 -3.86 8.90
C LYS A 194 -24.86 -2.84 8.68
N VAL A 195 -25.03 -1.92 7.74
CA VAL A 195 -24.12 -0.78 7.60
C VAL A 195 -24.90 0.52 7.62
N GLY A 196 -24.27 1.57 8.14
CA GLY A 196 -24.91 2.87 8.32
C GLY A 196 -25.73 2.98 9.60
N THR A 197 -25.57 4.12 10.28
CA THR A 197 -26.48 4.60 11.33
C THR A 197 -26.79 6.08 11.08
N PRO A 198 -27.80 6.67 11.73
CA PRO A 198 -28.05 8.11 11.62
C PRO A 198 -26.83 8.97 11.97
N GLU A 199 -26.02 8.51 12.93
CA GLU A 199 -24.81 9.22 13.40
C GLU A 199 -23.59 8.95 12.52
N LEU A 200 -23.55 7.81 11.83
CA LEU A 200 -22.47 7.43 10.92
C LEU A 200 -23.03 6.75 9.66
N PRO A 201 -23.53 7.52 8.69
CA PRO A 201 -24.06 6.98 7.44
C PRO A 201 -22.99 6.23 6.63
N SER A 202 -23.36 5.14 5.97
CA SER A 202 -22.47 4.38 5.07
C SER A 202 -21.99 5.22 3.88
N LYS A 203 -22.91 6.01 3.32
CA LYS A 203 -22.66 6.92 2.19
C LYS A 203 -21.42 7.78 2.40
N SER A 204 -21.34 8.51 3.51
CA SER A 204 -20.23 9.44 3.78
C SER A 204 -18.87 8.74 3.87
N LEU A 205 -18.81 7.50 4.38
CA LEU A 205 -17.55 6.76 4.48
C LEU A 205 -17.09 6.19 3.14
N ILE A 206 -18.04 5.77 2.30
CA ILE A 206 -17.78 5.36 0.90
C ILE A 206 -17.26 6.56 0.11
N GLU A 207 -17.98 7.68 0.16
CA GLU A 207 -17.64 8.92 -0.52
C GLU A 207 -16.27 9.44 -0.07
N TYR A 208 -15.97 9.42 1.23
CA TYR A 208 -14.66 9.79 1.75
C TYR A 208 -13.54 8.95 1.14
N ALA A 209 -13.71 7.62 1.10
CA ALA A 209 -12.68 6.72 0.57
C ALA A 209 -12.50 6.89 -0.94
N LEU A 210 -13.59 7.02 -1.71
CA LEU A 210 -13.54 7.23 -3.17
C LEU A 210 -12.94 8.59 -3.57
N THR A 211 -13.28 9.65 -2.83
CA THR A 211 -12.76 11.01 -3.10
C THR A 211 -11.41 11.27 -2.44
N THR A 212 -10.78 10.26 -1.83
CA THR A 212 -9.40 10.40 -1.34
C THR A 212 -8.48 10.50 -2.55
N GLN A 213 -7.75 11.60 -2.66
CA GLN A 213 -6.86 11.86 -3.80
C GLN A 213 -5.93 10.67 -4.08
N GLY A 214 -5.87 10.26 -5.35
CA GLY A 214 -5.13 9.10 -5.84
C GLY A 214 -5.88 7.77 -5.77
N VAL A 215 -6.99 7.64 -5.03
CA VAL A 215 -7.79 6.41 -5.04
C VAL A 215 -8.62 6.34 -6.33
N HIS A 216 -8.48 5.25 -7.08
CA HIS A 216 -9.17 5.08 -8.38
C HIS A 216 -10.45 4.25 -8.26
N THR A 217 -10.47 3.31 -7.32
CA THR A 217 -11.64 2.46 -7.04
C THR A 217 -11.55 1.95 -5.60
N ILE A 218 -12.64 1.41 -5.07
CA ILE A 218 -12.66 0.78 -3.75
C ILE A 218 -13.33 -0.59 -3.80
N ILE A 219 -12.86 -1.50 -2.96
CA ILE A 219 -13.53 -2.77 -2.70
C ILE A 219 -14.28 -2.71 -1.36
N ILE A 220 -15.57 -3.00 -1.41
CA ILE A 220 -16.45 -2.99 -0.24
C ILE A 220 -17.12 -4.37 -0.11
N GLY A 221 -16.95 -5.01 1.04
CA GLY A 221 -17.68 -6.23 1.37
C GLY A 221 -19.16 -5.94 1.64
N ILE A 222 -20.04 -6.81 1.15
CA ILE A 222 -21.50 -6.73 1.33
C ILE A 222 -21.91 -7.81 2.33
N GLY A 223 -22.51 -7.39 3.44
CA GLY A 223 -22.99 -8.31 4.48
C GLY A 223 -24.47 -8.67 4.34
N HIS A 224 -25.27 -7.83 3.65
CA HIS A 224 -26.71 -8.03 3.49
C HIS A 224 -27.23 -7.48 2.17
N ILE A 225 -28.07 -8.26 1.49
CA ILE A 225 -28.82 -7.89 0.29
C ILE A 225 -30.30 -8.02 0.64
N ASP A 226 -31.09 -7.05 0.23
CA ASP A 226 -32.52 -6.94 0.56
C ASP A 226 -33.31 -6.46 -0.67
N GLU A 227 -34.60 -6.78 -0.72
CA GLU A 227 -35.53 -6.26 -1.73
C GLU A 227 -35.86 -4.79 -1.47
N ASP A 228 -35.81 -4.35 -0.21
CA ASP A 228 -35.94 -2.96 0.18
C ASP A 228 -34.61 -2.22 -0.10
N PRO A 229 -34.57 -1.26 -1.06
CA PRO A 229 -33.36 -0.52 -1.40
C PRO A 229 -32.72 0.21 -0.21
N GLN A 230 -33.51 0.57 0.80
CA GLN A 230 -33.01 1.23 2.01
C GLN A 230 -32.31 0.27 2.97
N LYS A 231 -32.51 -1.04 2.84
CA LYS A 231 -31.86 -2.08 3.64
C LYS A 231 -30.79 -2.84 2.86
N CYS A 232 -30.83 -2.77 1.53
CA CYS A 232 -29.89 -3.43 0.65
C CYS A 232 -28.54 -2.70 0.61
N GLN A 233 -27.50 -3.29 1.20
CA GLN A 233 -26.18 -2.68 1.22
C GLN A 233 -25.59 -2.55 -0.19
N LEU A 234 -25.87 -3.49 -1.10
CA LEU A 234 -25.42 -3.40 -2.50
C LEU A 234 -25.95 -2.11 -3.15
N VAL A 235 -27.24 -1.83 -2.99
CA VAL A 235 -27.88 -0.63 -3.57
C VAL A 235 -27.36 0.64 -2.92
N GLN A 236 -27.23 0.66 -1.59
CA GLN A 236 -26.64 1.81 -0.88
C GLN A 236 -25.21 2.10 -1.33
N ASN A 237 -24.38 1.05 -1.47
CA ASN A 237 -23.00 1.18 -1.95
C ASN A 237 -22.97 1.75 -3.37
N TYR A 238 -23.84 1.24 -4.25
CA TYR A 238 -23.95 1.72 -5.64
C TYR A 238 -24.31 3.20 -5.70
N ILE A 239 -25.32 3.63 -4.94
CA ILE A 239 -25.75 5.04 -4.88
C ILE A 239 -24.64 5.95 -4.34
N ALA A 240 -23.96 5.53 -3.27
CA ALA A 240 -22.86 6.30 -2.68
C ALA A 240 -21.64 6.40 -3.61
N ALA A 241 -21.43 5.41 -4.48
CA ALA A 241 -20.34 5.41 -5.44
C ALA A 241 -20.55 6.33 -6.65
N GLN A 242 -21.71 7.00 -6.77
CA GLN A 242 -21.99 7.97 -7.84
C GLN A 242 -21.41 9.38 -7.55
N ILE A 243 -20.50 9.50 -6.59
CA ILE A 243 -19.84 10.76 -6.27
C ILE A 243 -18.75 11.07 -7.30
N GLU A 244 -18.63 12.35 -7.68
CA GLU A 244 -17.52 12.83 -8.51
C GLU A 244 -16.19 12.82 -7.72
N PRO A 245 -15.02 12.72 -8.37
CA PRO A 245 -13.73 12.69 -7.67
C PRO A 245 -13.50 13.84 -6.68
N GLU A 246 -14.00 15.04 -6.97
CA GLU A 246 -13.92 16.23 -6.11
C GLU A 246 -15.22 16.51 -5.34
N GLY A 247 -16.09 15.51 -5.20
CA GLY A 247 -17.44 15.67 -4.65
C GLY A 247 -17.51 15.95 -3.14
N LEU A 248 -16.39 15.91 -2.42
CA LEU A 248 -16.31 16.32 -1.01
C LEU A 248 -15.31 17.47 -0.84
N SER A 249 -15.76 18.55 -0.23
CA SER A 249 -14.90 19.65 0.21
C SER A 249 -13.97 19.23 1.36
N LEU A 250 -12.89 20.00 1.58
CA LEU A 250 -11.99 19.79 2.71
C LEU A 250 -12.70 19.87 4.07
N GLU A 251 -13.73 20.72 4.19
CA GLU A 251 -14.52 20.87 5.41
C GLU A 251 -15.37 19.61 5.68
N GLU A 252 -16.06 19.11 4.66
CA GLU A 252 -16.85 17.86 4.77
C GLU A 252 -15.97 16.67 5.11
N ARG A 253 -14.79 16.56 4.49
CA ARG A 253 -13.82 15.51 4.81
C ARG A 253 -13.38 15.58 6.27
N ARG A 254 -13.03 16.78 6.78
CA ARG A 254 -12.67 16.98 8.20
C ARG A 254 -13.80 16.59 9.14
N LYS A 255 -15.04 16.99 8.82
CA LYS A 255 -16.22 16.63 9.62
C LYS A 255 -16.43 15.11 9.67
N ILE A 256 -16.24 14.41 8.56
CA ILE A 256 -16.33 12.94 8.50
C ILE A 256 -15.22 12.30 9.35
N GLU A 257 -13.98 12.79 9.25
CA GLU A 257 -12.85 12.32 10.07
C GLU A 257 -13.13 12.50 11.57
N GLU A 258 -13.54 13.70 11.99
CA GLU A 258 -13.83 14.02 13.40
C GLU A 258 -15.00 13.20 13.97
N THR A 259 -16.08 13.06 13.19
CA THR A 259 -17.26 12.28 13.58
C THR A 259 -16.89 10.81 13.74
N THR A 260 -16.18 10.24 12.75
CA THR A 260 -15.78 8.82 12.76
C THR A 260 -14.80 8.53 13.88
N LYS A 261 -13.83 9.41 14.11
CA LYS A 261 -12.85 9.28 15.20
C LYS A 261 -13.53 9.31 16.57
N THR A 262 -14.49 10.22 16.76
CA THR A 262 -15.23 10.37 18.03
C THR A 262 -16.09 9.14 18.31
N LEU A 263 -16.83 8.66 17.30
CA LEU A 263 -17.75 7.54 17.48
C LEU A 263 -17.03 6.19 17.53
N ARG A 264 -15.91 6.03 16.81
CA ARG A 264 -15.26 4.73 16.55
C ARG A 264 -13.73 4.79 16.62
N PRO A 265 -13.13 5.26 17.73
CA PRO A 265 -11.68 5.48 17.83
C PRO A 265 -10.83 4.23 17.58
N GLU A 266 -11.32 3.05 17.97
CA GLU A 266 -10.59 1.78 17.87
C GLU A 266 -10.83 1.02 16.56
N SER A 267 -11.54 1.61 15.59
CA SER A 267 -11.95 0.90 14.37
C SER A 267 -10.77 0.45 13.49
N ASN A 268 -9.66 1.20 13.45
CA ASN A 268 -8.48 0.85 12.66
C ASN A 268 -7.51 -0.10 13.39
N TYR A 269 -8.05 -1.12 14.09
CA TYR A 269 -7.28 -2.13 14.83
C TYR A 269 -6.27 -2.91 13.95
N PHE A 270 -6.57 -3.06 12.66
CA PHE A 270 -5.71 -3.77 11.72
C PHE A 270 -4.51 -2.93 11.29
N MET A 271 -4.53 -1.60 11.46
CA MET A 271 -3.40 -0.71 11.20
C MET A 271 -2.53 -0.62 12.46
N THR A 272 -1.58 -1.53 12.58
CA THR A 272 -0.84 -1.75 13.83
C THR A 272 0.25 -0.72 14.11
N PHE A 273 0.64 0.09 13.12
CA PHE A 273 1.61 1.17 13.35
C PHE A 273 0.88 2.39 13.92
N ASN A 274 1.33 2.79 15.10
CA ASN A 274 0.85 4.00 15.73
C ASN A 274 1.17 5.21 14.87
N LYS A 275 0.33 6.22 15.00
CA LYS A 275 0.55 7.53 14.40
C LYS A 275 1.94 8.03 14.79
N VAL A 276 2.71 8.40 13.78
CA VAL A 276 3.95 9.16 13.94
C VAL A 276 3.73 10.54 13.35
N GLY A 277 4.34 11.55 13.97
CA GLY A 277 4.38 12.89 13.38
C GLY A 277 5.24 12.93 12.12
N LEU A 278 5.40 14.12 11.56
CA LEU A 278 6.34 14.37 10.47
C LEU A 278 7.75 13.85 10.85
N SER A 279 8.34 13.01 10.01
CA SER A 279 9.72 12.55 10.20
C SER A 279 10.72 13.49 9.54
N GLY A 280 11.97 13.44 9.99
CA GLY A 280 13.06 14.05 9.23
C GLY A 280 13.31 13.31 7.90
N PRO A 281 14.00 13.95 6.94
CA PRO A 281 14.46 13.32 5.70
C PRO A 281 15.30 12.07 5.96
N ARG A 282 15.11 11.02 5.17
CA ARG A 282 15.77 9.73 5.42
C ARG A 282 17.13 9.65 4.72
N GLY A 283 18.13 9.11 5.43
CA GLY A 283 19.46 8.81 4.88
C GLY A 283 20.17 10.00 4.21
N PRO A 284 20.23 11.19 4.83
CA PRO A 284 20.90 12.34 4.24
C PRO A 284 22.41 12.08 4.12
N LYS A 285 23.02 12.50 3.01
CA LYS A 285 24.44 12.31 2.72
C LYS A 285 25.00 13.50 1.93
N LEU A 286 26.26 13.80 2.14
CA LEU A 286 27.03 14.73 1.30
C LEU A 286 27.92 13.93 0.36
N VAL A 287 27.85 14.21 -0.94
CA VAL A 287 28.76 13.69 -1.96
C VAL A 287 29.35 14.89 -2.69
N GLU A 288 30.63 15.16 -2.45
CA GLU A 288 31.29 16.40 -2.89
C GLU A 288 30.55 17.63 -2.36
N ASN A 289 29.89 18.39 -3.23
CA ASN A 289 29.10 19.57 -2.88
C ASN A 289 27.58 19.29 -2.88
N ILE A 290 27.16 18.08 -3.24
CA ILE A 290 25.74 17.75 -3.40
C ILE A 290 25.24 17.02 -2.16
N VAL A 291 24.26 17.62 -1.51
CA VAL A 291 23.51 16.98 -0.43
C VAL A 291 22.38 16.16 -1.05
N THR A 292 22.25 14.90 -0.66
CA THR A 292 21.19 14.00 -1.13
C THR A 292 20.41 13.40 0.03
N TRP A 293 19.11 13.17 -0.15
CA TRP A 293 18.26 12.52 0.84
C TRP A 293 17.07 11.79 0.21
N GLN A 294 16.52 10.86 0.97
CA GLN A 294 15.26 10.17 0.66
C GLN A 294 14.10 10.89 1.34
N SER A 295 12.89 10.78 0.79
CA SER A 295 11.71 11.48 1.29
C SER A 295 11.49 11.21 2.79
N ALA A 296 11.09 12.25 3.53
CA ALA A 296 10.50 12.09 4.85
C ALA A 296 9.15 11.35 4.78
N VAL A 297 8.65 10.97 5.95
CA VAL A 297 7.30 10.45 6.16
C VAL A 297 6.41 11.58 6.66
N ALA A 298 5.29 11.80 5.98
CA ALA A 298 4.29 12.80 6.33
C ALA A 298 3.48 12.38 7.58
N GLY A 299 3.07 13.37 8.36
CA GLY A 299 2.16 13.20 9.50
C GLY A 299 0.70 13.45 9.11
N ASP A 300 0.03 14.32 9.88
CA ASP A 300 -1.37 14.70 9.61
C ASP A 300 -1.54 15.56 8.36
N ASP A 301 -0.48 16.26 7.95
CA ASP A 301 -0.44 17.14 6.80
C ASP A 301 0.63 16.67 5.82
N PRO A 302 0.39 16.84 4.51
CA PRO A 302 1.38 16.47 3.50
C PRO A 302 2.62 17.36 3.61
N ILE A 303 3.78 16.78 3.27
CA ILE A 303 5.05 17.52 3.20
C ILE A 303 4.93 18.58 2.11
N SER A 304 5.34 19.81 2.41
CA SER A 304 5.38 20.91 1.45
C SER A 304 6.75 20.99 0.78
N HIS A 305 7.81 21.08 1.58
CA HIS A 305 9.17 21.29 1.07
C HIS A 305 10.22 20.83 2.08
N TYR A 306 11.47 20.86 1.63
CA TYR A 306 12.66 20.66 2.44
C TYR A 306 13.45 21.97 2.51
N GLU A 307 14.04 22.23 3.67
CA GLU A 307 14.92 23.37 3.93
C GLU A 307 16.32 22.85 4.25
N VAL A 308 17.33 23.36 3.54
CA VAL A 308 18.74 22.98 3.71
C VAL A 308 19.46 24.06 4.49
N TYR A 309 20.12 23.66 5.57
CA TYR A 309 20.84 24.53 6.47
C TYR A 309 22.34 24.19 6.48
N VAL A 310 23.18 25.22 6.48
CA VAL A 310 24.62 25.14 6.71
C VAL A 310 24.96 26.06 7.87
N ASN A 311 25.58 25.54 8.93
CA ASN A 311 25.89 26.32 10.15
C ASN A 311 24.69 27.09 10.73
N ASP A 312 23.52 26.46 10.72
CA ASP A 312 22.24 27.04 11.16
C ASP A 312 21.69 28.18 10.27
N GLU A 313 22.34 28.49 9.16
CA GLU A 313 21.85 29.43 8.13
C GLU A 313 21.08 28.68 7.04
N LEU A 314 19.90 29.17 6.68
CA LEU A 314 19.09 28.60 5.58
C LEU A 314 19.76 28.95 4.25
N VAL A 315 20.28 27.93 3.56
CA VAL A 315 20.96 28.12 2.26
C VAL A 315 20.07 27.76 1.07
N GLY A 316 18.97 27.05 1.28
CA GLY A 316 18.01 26.81 0.21
C GLY A 316 16.80 25.98 0.57
N LYS A 317 15.90 25.85 -0.41
CA LYS A 317 14.64 25.12 -0.31
C LYS A 317 14.45 24.21 -1.52
N VAL A 318 13.88 23.03 -1.30
CA VAL A 318 13.53 22.07 -2.35
C VAL A 318 12.08 21.65 -2.16
N GLU A 319 11.22 21.93 -3.14
CA GLU A 319 9.82 21.54 -3.11
C GLU A 319 9.66 20.01 -2.99
N HIS A 320 8.68 19.58 -2.20
CA HIS A 320 8.35 18.16 -2.11
C HIS A 320 7.66 17.69 -3.39
N GLN A 321 8.06 16.51 -3.84
CA GLN A 321 7.39 15.75 -4.89
C GLN A 321 7.33 14.29 -4.44
N PRO A 322 6.32 13.50 -4.81
CA PRO A 322 6.33 12.07 -4.52
C PRO A 322 7.59 11.41 -5.10
N GLN A 323 8.45 10.88 -4.22
CA GLN A 323 9.67 10.23 -4.66
C GLN A 323 9.33 8.83 -5.19
N ILE A 324 9.33 8.67 -6.51
CA ILE A 324 8.92 7.41 -7.18
C ILE A 324 10.03 6.36 -7.27
N LEU A 325 11.30 6.73 -7.07
CA LEU A 325 12.45 5.83 -7.15
C LEU A 325 13.49 6.18 -6.08
N LYS A 326 14.07 5.17 -5.43
CA LYS A 326 15.18 5.36 -4.49
C LYS A 326 16.47 5.83 -5.17
N SER A 327 16.70 5.40 -6.41
CA SER A 327 17.83 5.82 -7.25
C SER A 327 17.78 7.30 -7.64
N LYS A 328 16.63 7.95 -7.46
CA LYS A 328 16.41 9.38 -7.70
C LYS A 328 16.09 10.09 -6.37
N PRO A 329 17.09 10.26 -5.47
CA PRO A 329 16.90 11.02 -4.25
C PRO A 329 16.64 12.49 -4.56
N PHE A 330 16.15 13.23 -3.56
CA PHE A 330 16.23 14.68 -3.58
C PHE A 330 17.68 15.12 -3.50
N LEU A 331 18.00 16.26 -4.09
CA LEU A 331 19.34 16.81 -4.13
C LEU A 331 19.34 18.33 -3.94
N PHE A 332 20.43 18.85 -3.40
CA PHE A 332 20.71 20.29 -3.30
C PHE A 332 22.22 20.53 -3.44
N ASP A 333 22.61 21.47 -4.30
CA ASP A 333 24.01 21.85 -4.54
C ASP A 333 24.45 22.95 -3.56
N LEU A 334 25.54 22.71 -2.83
CA LEU A 334 26.12 23.64 -1.87
C LEU A 334 27.27 24.42 -2.51
N GLU A 335 27.21 25.75 -2.41
CA GLU A 335 28.34 26.60 -2.80
C GLU A 335 29.58 26.36 -1.93
N LYS A 336 29.38 26.04 -0.64
CA LYS A 336 30.43 25.77 0.34
C LYS A 336 29.99 24.61 1.24
N PRO A 337 30.54 23.40 1.07
CA PRO A 337 30.32 22.34 2.02
C PRO A 337 31.02 22.71 3.34
N ASP A 338 30.25 22.85 4.41
CA ASP A 338 30.76 23.05 5.77
C ASP A 338 30.40 21.84 6.65
N SER A 339 31.02 21.80 7.82
CA SER A 339 30.95 20.77 8.83
C SER A 339 29.57 20.52 9.44
N LYS A 340 28.61 21.47 9.38
CA LYS A 340 27.28 21.31 9.97
C LYS A 340 26.16 21.52 8.95
N ILE A 341 25.74 20.42 8.31
CA ILE A 341 24.64 20.40 7.36
C ILE A 341 23.40 19.74 7.97
N MET A 342 22.25 20.38 7.83
CA MET A 342 20.96 19.85 8.27
C MET A 342 19.90 19.99 7.18
N ILE A 343 19.04 18.99 7.03
CA ILE A 343 17.89 19.06 6.14
C ILE A 343 16.62 18.93 6.98
N THR A 344 15.71 19.89 6.83
CA THR A 344 14.45 19.95 7.58
C THR A 344 13.28 19.74 6.64
N ALA A 345 12.46 18.72 6.89
CA ALA A 345 11.16 18.58 6.26
C ALA A 345 10.17 19.56 6.89
N VAL A 346 9.35 20.21 6.07
CA VAL A 346 8.28 21.13 6.50
C VAL A 346 6.96 20.67 5.88
N ASP A 347 5.92 20.47 6.69
CA ASP A 347 4.58 20.12 6.20
C ASP A 347 3.70 21.36 5.94
N LYS A 348 2.52 21.17 5.33
CA LYS A 348 1.58 22.26 5.03
C LYS A 348 1.02 22.98 6.26
N ALA A 349 1.12 22.39 7.46
CA ALA A 349 0.76 23.03 8.72
C ALA A 349 1.94 23.80 9.35
N GLY A 350 3.14 23.71 8.76
CA GLY A 350 4.35 24.35 9.25
C GLY A 350 5.10 23.57 10.33
N ASN A 351 4.72 22.31 10.59
CA ASN A 351 5.51 21.45 11.47
C ASN A 351 6.85 21.13 10.80
N ARG A 352 7.88 20.91 11.61
CA ARG A 352 9.27 20.75 11.14
C ARG A 352 9.91 19.52 11.75
N ALA A 353 10.66 18.77 10.95
CA ALA A 353 11.45 17.65 11.42
C ALA A 353 12.79 17.57 10.69
N THR A 354 13.89 17.51 11.44
CA THR A 354 15.25 17.70 10.92
C THR A 354 16.05 16.41 10.94
N SER A 355 16.89 16.23 9.94
CA SER A 355 17.94 15.20 9.92
C SER A 355 19.29 15.86 9.65
N LYS A 356 20.31 15.40 10.37
CA LYS A 356 21.68 15.92 10.24
C LYS A 356 22.48 15.01 9.32
N ILE A 357 23.36 15.58 8.52
CA ILE A 357 24.39 14.79 7.86
C ILE A 357 25.42 14.42 8.93
N PRO A 358 25.77 13.13 9.08
CA PRO A 358 26.76 12.66 10.05
C PRO A 358 28.13 13.32 9.90
#